data_AF-A0A2V7WJN6-F1
#
_entry.id   AF-A0A2V7WJN6-F1
#
_cell.length_a   1.000
_cell.length_b   1.000
_cell.length_c   1.000
_cell.angle_alpha   90.00
_cell.angle_beta   90.00
_cell.angle_gamma   90.00
#
_symmetry.space_group_name_H-M   'P 1'
#
loop_
_entity.id
_entity.type
_entity.pdbx_description
1 polymer ?
#
loop_
_entity_poly.entity_id
_entity_poly.type
_entity_poly.pdbx_seq_one_letter_code
_entity_poly.pdbx_strand_id
1 'polypeptide(L)'
;MSKPESQAAATEVRSAFVERRRLRRIRMIVELTHNLISTDATVSHREARCLVLCARKAILQLYPGFEERYEGVIRPHFERVLAQRWPDEEPLNPTDCETIN
;
A
#
# COMPACT_ATOMS: atom_id res chain seq x y z
N MET A 1 -30.12 -37.80 -1.87
CA MET A 1 -29.76 -36.61 -1.09
C MET A 1 -28.27 -36.36 -1.32
N SER A 2 -27.92 -35.40 -2.18
CA SER A 2 -26.57 -35.24 -2.72
C SER A 2 -25.79 -34.14 -1.99
N LYS A 3 -24.67 -34.56 -1.36
CA LYS A 3 -23.50 -33.83 -0.84
C LYS A 3 -23.55 -32.29 -0.73
N PRO A 4 -23.63 -31.73 0.50
CA PRO A 4 -23.35 -30.31 0.77
C PRO A 4 -21.84 -29.98 0.95
N GLU A 5 -20.95 -30.96 1.14
CA GLU A 5 -19.53 -30.69 1.45
C GLU A 5 -18.70 -30.12 0.29
N SER A 6 -19.10 -30.40 -0.96
CA SER A 6 -18.28 -30.06 -2.13
C SER A 6 -18.34 -28.57 -2.52
N GLN A 7 -19.38 -27.84 -2.10
CA GLN A 7 -19.54 -26.41 -2.38
C GLN A 7 -18.81 -25.51 -1.36
N ALA A 8 -18.71 -25.93 -0.11
CA ALA A 8 -18.02 -25.18 0.95
C ALA A 8 -16.50 -25.11 0.69
N ALA A 9 -15.87 -26.24 0.38
CA ALA A 9 -14.43 -26.30 0.10
C ALA A 9 -14.03 -25.50 -1.14
N ALA A 10 -14.84 -25.51 -2.20
CA ALA A 10 -14.58 -24.70 -3.40
C ALA A 10 -14.69 -23.20 -3.14
N THR A 11 -15.56 -22.79 -2.21
CA THR A 11 -15.77 -21.39 -1.82
C THR A 11 -14.63 -20.88 -0.93
N GLU A 12 -14.17 -21.69 0.03
CA GLU A 12 -12.98 -21.39 0.87
C GLU A 12 -11.70 -21.27 0.04
N VAL A 13 -11.46 -22.19 -0.89
CA VAL A 13 -10.28 -22.15 -1.78
C VAL A 13 -10.31 -20.89 -2.66
N ARG A 14 -11.48 -20.50 -3.17
CA ARG A 14 -11.65 -19.27 -3.95
C ARG A 14 -11.41 -18.02 -3.10
N SER A 15 -11.91 -18.00 -1.87
CA SER A 15 -11.66 -16.92 -0.90
C SER A 15 -10.17 -16.76 -0.59
N ALA A 16 -9.48 -17.86 -0.27
CA ALA A 16 -8.05 -17.86 0.02
C ALA A 16 -7.20 -17.46 -1.20
N PHE A 17 -7.62 -17.80 -2.42
CA PHE A 17 -6.93 -17.38 -3.63
C PHE A 17 -7.10 -15.88 -3.91
N VAL A 18 -8.32 -15.36 -3.75
CA VAL A 18 -8.62 -13.92 -3.88
C VAL A 18 -7.80 -13.11 -2.88
N GLU A 19 -7.74 -13.56 -1.63
CA GLU A 19 -6.99 -12.88 -0.58
C GLU A 19 -5.48 -12.89 -0.85
N ARG A 20 -4.92 -14.04 -1.26
CA ARG A 20 -3.51 -14.12 -1.68
C ARG A 20 -3.20 -13.20 -2.86
N ARG A 21 -4.13 -13.05 -3.82
CA ARG A 21 -3.94 -12.13 -4.96
C ARG A 21 -3.98 -10.67 -4.52
N ARG A 22 -4.84 -10.30 -3.57
CA ARG A 22 -4.89 -8.94 -2.99
C ARG A 22 -3.59 -8.61 -2.27
N LEU A 23 -3.14 -9.47 -1.37
CA LEU A 23 -1.89 -9.25 -0.63
C LEU A 23 -0.68 -9.12 -1.56
N ARG A 24 -0.60 -9.94 -2.63
CA ARG A 24 0.44 -9.78 -3.66
C ARG A 24 0.41 -8.41 -4.33
N ARG A 25 -0.77 -7.88 -4.66
CA ARG A 25 -0.92 -6.56 -5.29
C ARG A 25 -0.51 -5.44 -4.35
N ILE A 26 -0.96 -5.50 -3.10
CA ILE A 26 -0.57 -4.53 -2.07
C ILE A 26 0.96 -4.53 -1.91
N ARG A 27 1.55 -5.72 -1.79
CA ARG A 27 3.01 -5.87 -1.70
C ARG A 27 3.74 -5.26 -2.89
N MET A 28 3.27 -5.51 -4.12
CA MET A 28 3.86 -4.90 -5.31
C MET A 28 3.79 -3.37 -5.27
N ILE A 29 2.65 -2.78 -4.88
CA ILE A 29 2.52 -1.32 -4.77
C ILE A 29 3.53 -0.76 -3.76
N VAL A 30 3.64 -1.41 -2.59
CA VAL A 30 4.56 -0.97 -1.53
C VAL A 30 6.02 -1.07 -2.00
N GLU A 31 6.42 -2.21 -2.57
CA GLU A 31 7.80 -2.44 -3.03
C GLU A 31 8.19 -1.50 -4.18
N LEU A 32 7.31 -1.27 -5.15
CA LEU A 32 7.57 -0.34 -6.24
C LEU A 32 7.73 1.10 -5.73
N THR A 33 6.83 1.54 -4.84
CA THR A 33 6.88 2.88 -4.26
C THR A 33 8.14 3.06 -3.42
N HIS A 34 8.48 2.07 -2.59
CA HIS A 34 9.74 2.06 -1.84
C HIS A 34 10.93 2.21 -2.77
N ASN A 35 11.06 1.34 -3.78
CA ASN A 35 12.23 1.33 -4.66
C ASN A 35 12.37 2.65 -5.43
N LEU A 36 11.26 3.22 -5.89
CA LEU A 36 11.28 4.53 -6.56
C LEU A 36 11.80 5.64 -5.62
N ILE A 37 11.28 5.70 -4.39
CA ILE A 37 11.70 6.70 -3.40
C ILE A 37 13.15 6.47 -2.95
N SER A 38 13.60 5.23 -2.82
CA SER A 38 14.93 4.91 -2.30
C SER A 38 16.03 5.02 -3.35
N THR A 39 15.74 4.69 -4.62
CA THR A 39 16.78 4.54 -5.66
C THR A 39 16.87 5.73 -6.61
N ASP A 40 15.75 6.36 -6.96
CA ASP A 40 15.78 7.45 -7.93
C ASP A 40 16.21 8.76 -7.26
N ALA A 41 17.43 9.23 -7.56
CA ALA A 41 17.99 10.45 -6.98
C ALA A 41 17.25 11.73 -7.41
N THR A 42 16.47 11.68 -8.50
CA THR A 42 15.74 12.84 -9.03
C THR A 42 14.44 13.12 -8.28
N VAL A 43 13.91 12.12 -7.56
CA VAL A 43 12.71 12.25 -6.73
C VAL A 43 13.00 13.20 -5.57
N SER A 44 12.26 14.29 -5.51
CA SER A 44 12.25 15.25 -4.40
C SER A 44 11.45 14.74 -3.20
N HIS A 45 11.66 15.34 -2.02
CA HIS A 45 10.90 15.00 -0.82
C HIS A 45 9.38 15.14 -1.05
N ARG A 46 8.96 16.23 -1.71
CA ARG A 46 7.54 16.49 -2.04
C ARG A 46 6.95 15.40 -2.96
N GLU A 47 7.67 15.01 -4.00
CA GLU A 47 7.23 13.93 -4.89
C GLU A 47 7.16 12.60 -4.16
N ALA A 48 8.11 12.30 -3.28
CA ALA A 48 8.08 11.10 -2.46
C ALA A 48 6.85 11.02 -1.56
N ARG A 49 6.46 12.14 -0.91
CA ARG A 49 5.21 12.23 -0.13
C ARG A 49 3.98 11.97 -1.01
N CYS A 50 3.95 12.58 -2.19
CA CYS A 50 2.87 12.38 -3.16
C CYS A 50 2.78 10.90 -3.60
N LEU A 51 3.90 10.25 -3.89
CA LEU A 51 3.96 8.83 -4.24
C LEU A 51 3.40 7.94 -3.12
N VAL A 52 3.72 8.23 -1.86
CA VAL A 52 3.17 7.50 -0.70
C VAL A 52 1.65 7.66 -0.59
N LEU A 53 1.13 8.88 -0.77
CA LEU A 53 -0.31 9.14 -0.77
C LEU A 53 -1.02 8.47 -1.96
N CYS A 54 -0.41 8.47 -3.14
CA CYS A 54 -0.90 7.72 -4.30
C CYS A 54 -0.93 6.21 -4.03
N ALA A 55 0.10 5.66 -3.38
CA ALA A 55 0.15 4.27 -2.97
C ALA A 55 -0.97 3.93 -1.97
N ARG A 56 -1.20 4.79 -0.97
CA ARG A 56 -2.33 4.67 -0.03
C ARG A 56 -3.66 4.59 -0.79
N LYS A 57 -3.91 5.56 -1.66
CA LYS A 57 -5.15 5.62 -2.45
C LYS A 57 -5.33 4.35 -3.31
N ALA A 58 -4.28 3.89 -3.99
CA ALA A 58 -4.33 2.68 -4.81
C ALA A 58 -4.61 1.42 -3.97
N ILE A 59 -3.99 1.29 -2.79
CA ILE A 59 -4.22 0.17 -1.87
C ILE A 59 -5.67 0.17 -1.37
N LEU A 60 -6.20 1.31 -0.93
CA LEU A 60 -7.57 1.42 -0.42
C LEU A 60 -8.62 1.26 -1.53
N GLN A 61 -8.33 1.66 -2.76
CA GLN A 61 -9.19 1.36 -3.91
C GLN A 61 -9.23 -0.14 -4.23
N LEU A 62 -8.09 -0.84 -4.12
CA LEU A 62 -8.02 -2.29 -4.31
C LEU A 62 -8.67 -3.08 -3.17
N TYR A 63 -8.56 -2.56 -1.95
CA TYR A 63 -9.13 -3.18 -0.76
C TYR A 63 -9.52 -2.11 0.29
N PRO A 64 -10.78 -1.64 0.27
CA PRO A 64 -11.24 -0.56 1.15
C PRO A 64 -11.10 -0.87 2.66
N GLY A 65 -11.17 -2.14 3.05
CA GLY A 65 -11.01 -2.56 4.45
C GLY A 65 -9.56 -2.62 4.93
N PHE A 66 -8.57 -2.16 4.15
CA PHE A 66 -7.15 -2.25 4.51
C PHE A 66 -6.66 -1.04 5.32
N GLU A 67 -7.50 -0.06 5.62
CA GLU A 67 -7.09 1.22 6.21
C GLU A 67 -6.34 1.07 7.54
N GLU A 68 -6.89 0.35 8.50
CA GLU A 68 -6.22 0.13 9.80
C GLU A 68 -4.85 -0.54 9.63
N ARG A 69 -4.76 -1.54 8.73
CA ARG A 69 -3.50 -2.23 8.46
C ARG A 69 -2.50 -1.37 7.70
N TYR A 70 -2.99 -0.49 6.83
CA TYR A 70 -2.15 0.51 6.18
C TYR A 70 -1.53 1.43 7.23
N GLU A 71 -2.35 2.03 8.09
CA GLU A 71 -1.89 2.98 9.12
C GLU A 71 -0.94 2.29 10.13
N GLY A 72 -1.21 1.04 10.51
CA GLY A 72 -0.39 0.32 11.49
C GLY A 72 0.91 -0.29 10.95
N VAL A 73 1.01 -0.58 9.64
CA VAL A 73 2.15 -1.33 9.08
C VAL A 73 2.83 -0.61 7.92
N ILE A 74 2.05 -0.15 6.94
CA ILE A 74 2.59 0.39 5.70
C ILE A 74 3.02 1.86 5.86
N ARG A 75 2.20 2.68 6.50
CA ARG A 75 2.53 4.07 6.81
C ARG A 75 3.86 4.20 7.58
N PRO A 76 4.07 3.53 8.73
CA PRO A 76 5.33 3.65 9.45
C PRO A 76 6.52 3.09 8.66
N HIS A 77 6.30 2.18 7.71
CA HIS A 77 7.34 1.77 6.77
C HIS A 77 7.77 2.93 5.87
N PHE A 78 6.83 3.65 5.24
CA PHE A 78 7.15 4.79 4.39
C PHE A 78 7.71 5.98 5.18
N GLU A 79 7.22 6.24 6.39
CA GLU A 79 7.79 7.28 7.27
C GLU A 79 9.28 7.02 7.54
N ARG A 80 9.67 5.76 7.80
CA ARG A 80 11.08 5.39 7.95
C ARG A 80 11.88 5.59 6.67
N VAL A 81 11.34 5.24 5.50
CA VAL A 81 12.01 5.43 4.21
C VAL A 81 12.26 6.91 3.93
N LEU A 82 11.26 7.76 4.18
CA LEU A 82 11.37 9.20 4.02
C LEU A 82 12.39 9.80 5.00
N ALA A 83 12.29 9.46 6.28
CA ALA A 83 13.22 9.94 7.31
C ALA A 83 14.67 9.49 7.05
N GLN A 84 14.88 8.32 6.44
CA GLN A 84 16.21 7.84 6.09
C GLN A 84 16.84 8.67 4.96
N ARG A 85 16.03 9.14 4.00
CA ARG A 85 16.52 9.91 2.85
C ARG A 85 16.52 11.42 3.09
N TRP A 86 15.59 11.90 3.91
CA TRP A 86 15.38 13.30 4.26
C TRP A 86 15.12 13.44 5.77
N PRO A 87 16.17 13.42 6.60
CA PRO A 87 16.03 13.44 8.07
C PRO A 87 15.56 14.78 8.64
N ASP A 88 15.85 15.89 7.96
CA ASP A 88 15.53 17.26 8.43
C ASP A 88 14.15 17.75 7.96
N GLU A 89 13.43 16.92 7.21
CA GLU A 89 12.14 17.27 6.60
C GLU A 89 10.95 16.82 7.45
N GLU A 90 9.81 17.51 7.28
CA GLU A 90 8.59 17.24 8.06
C GLU A 90 7.92 15.92 7.63
N PRO A 91 7.36 15.12 8.57
CA PRO A 91 6.72 13.84 8.27
C PRO A 91 5.50 13.97 7.34
N LEU A 92 5.04 12.81 6.86
CA LEU A 92 3.86 12.66 5.99
C LEU A 92 2.65 13.38 6.58
N ASN A 93 2.03 14.23 5.76
CA ASN A 93 0.79 14.93 6.07
C ASN A 93 -0.29 14.49 5.04
N PRO A 94 -1.52 14.18 5.47
CA PRO A 94 -2.60 13.79 4.55
C PRO A 94 -2.88 14.79 3.41
N THR A 95 -2.49 16.06 3.52
CA THR A 95 -2.72 17.09 2.48
C THR A 95 -1.60 17.26 1.44
N ASP A 96 -0.54 16.45 1.47
CA ASP A 96 0.65 16.66 0.62
C ASP A 96 0.38 16.58 -0.89
N CYS A 97 -0.71 15.92 -1.29
CA CYS A 97 -1.11 15.78 -2.70
C CYS A 97 -1.94 16.95 -3.24
N GLU A 98 -2.39 17.92 -2.43
CA GLU A 98 -3.37 18.92 -2.87
C GLU A 98 -2.82 19.98 -3.86
N THR A 99 -1.50 20.02 -4.09
CA THR A 99 -0.86 21.07 -4.90
C THR A 99 -0.27 20.59 -6.23
N ILE A 100 -0.74 19.47 -6.77
CA ILE A 100 -0.47 19.12 -8.18
C ILE A 100 -1.73 19.41 -8.99
N ASN A 101 -1.94 20.69 -9.30
CA ASN A 101 -2.77 21.20 -10.39
C ASN A 101 -2.10 22.45 -10.94
#